data_AF-A0AA38VSY9-F1
#
_entry.id   AF-A0AA38VSY9-F1
#
_cell.length_a   1.000
_cell.length_b   1.000
_cell.length_c   1.000
_cell.angle_alpha   90.00
_cell.angle_beta   90.00
_cell.angle_gamma   90.00
#
_symmetry.space_group_name_H-M   'P 1'
#
loop_
_entity.id
_entity.type
_entity.pdbx_description
1 polymer ?
#
loop_
_entity_poly.entity_id
_entity_poly.type
_entity_poly.pdbx_seq_one_letter_code
_entity_poly.pdbx_strand_id
1 'polypeptide(L)'
;MKTVAFILGLFAAAASAAPNAGQAILQFEIDPDTFTSDTPIAVPGTITVDQSLIAATIATVSGVADPDDVQCQAFNGNTKVAEPFTLEHFTTFNGGAKVLITTITCQ
;
A
#
# COMPACT_ATOMS: atom_id res chain seq x y z
N MET A 1 22.50 42.77 -26.75
CA MET A 1 21.72 42.29 -25.58
C MET A 1 21.75 40.77 -25.64
N LYS A 2 22.44 40.12 -24.69
CA LYS A 2 22.67 38.66 -24.67
C LYS A 2 21.55 37.98 -23.89
N THR A 3 20.83 37.09 -24.56
CA THR A 3 19.77 36.25 -23.97
C THR A 3 20.42 35.17 -23.12
N VAL A 4 20.09 35.12 -21.82
CA VAL A 4 20.48 34.02 -20.93
C VAL A 4 19.29 33.07 -20.82
N ALA A 5 19.43 31.88 -21.39
CA ALA A 5 18.44 30.81 -21.26
C ALA A 5 18.70 30.03 -19.96
N PHE A 6 17.66 29.91 -19.14
CA PHE A 6 17.64 29.13 -17.90
C PHE A 6 17.02 27.76 -18.21
N ILE A 7 17.79 26.68 -18.10
CA ILE A 7 17.30 25.31 -18.31
C ILE A 7 17.05 24.70 -16.93
N LEU A 8 15.79 24.54 -16.54
CA LEU A 8 15.39 23.64 -15.45
C LEU A 8 15.38 22.21 -16.00
N GLY A 9 16.38 21.42 -15.60
CA GLY A 9 16.37 19.97 -15.81
C GLY A 9 15.40 19.31 -14.84
N LEU A 10 14.30 18.78 -15.37
CA LEU A 10 13.38 17.92 -14.63
C LEU A 10 13.94 16.49 -14.66
N PHE A 11 14.54 16.03 -13.57
CA PHE A 11 14.88 14.61 -13.40
C PHE A 11 13.64 13.87 -12.92
N ALA A 12 12.91 13.26 -13.85
CA ALA A 12 11.92 12.25 -13.50
C ALA A 12 12.66 10.95 -13.14
N ALA A 13 12.66 10.59 -11.87
CA ALA A 13 13.11 9.27 -11.43
C ALA A 13 12.08 8.24 -11.88
N ALA A 14 12.39 7.49 -12.94
CA ALA A 14 11.61 6.32 -13.33
C ALA A 14 11.85 5.22 -12.29
N ALA A 15 10.82 4.90 -11.49
CA ALA A 15 10.84 3.72 -10.62
C ALA A 15 10.92 2.47 -11.51
N SER A 16 12.01 1.72 -11.39
CA SER A 16 12.21 0.47 -12.13
C SER A 16 11.35 -0.62 -11.48
N ALA A 17 10.24 -1.00 -12.11
CA ALA A 17 9.48 -2.18 -11.71
C ALA A 17 10.32 -3.44 -12.01
N ALA A 18 10.68 -4.20 -10.97
CA ALA A 18 11.39 -5.47 -11.13
C ALA A 18 10.48 -6.50 -11.85
N PRO A 19 10.99 -7.25 -12.84
CA PRO A 19 10.14 -7.92 -13.83
C PRO A 19 9.44 -9.22 -13.36
N ASN A 20 9.46 -9.60 -12.08
CA ASN A 20 8.77 -10.82 -11.58
C ASN A 20 8.35 -10.71 -10.10
N ALA A 21 8.00 -9.52 -9.60
CA ALA A 21 7.36 -9.43 -8.29
C ALA A 21 5.88 -9.84 -8.43
N GLY A 22 5.36 -10.62 -7.48
CA GLY A 22 3.92 -10.84 -7.40
C GLY A 22 3.19 -9.51 -7.19
N GLN A 23 1.87 -9.53 -7.29
CA GLN A 23 1.05 -8.33 -7.08
C GLN A 23 -0.13 -8.68 -6.17
N ALA A 24 -0.42 -7.78 -5.24
CA ALA A 24 -1.66 -7.79 -4.48
C ALA A 24 -2.46 -6.50 -4.75
N ILE A 25 -3.78 -6.60 -4.69
CA ILE A 25 -4.69 -5.45 -4.63
C ILE A 25 -5.22 -5.39 -3.21
N LEU A 26 -5.01 -4.26 -2.56
CA LEU A 26 -5.47 -4.02 -1.21
C LEU A 26 -6.88 -3.44 -1.22
N GLN A 27 -7.68 -3.86 -0.25
CA GLN A 27 -8.98 -3.26 0.03
C GLN A 27 -8.96 -2.59 1.40
N PHE A 28 -9.48 -1.37 1.46
CA PHE A 28 -9.54 -0.57 2.68
C PHE A 28 -10.99 -0.22 3.02
N GLU A 29 -11.27 -0.11 4.30
CA GLU A 29 -12.44 0.58 4.81
C GLU A 29 -12.01 1.99 5.24
N ILE A 30 -12.56 3.03 4.60
CA ILE A 30 -12.17 4.44 4.84
C ILE A 30 -13.19 5.19 5.69
N ASP A 31 -14.43 4.73 5.68
CA ASP A 31 -15.58 5.19 6.44
C ASP A 31 -16.51 4.00 6.70
N PRO A 32 -17.38 4.04 7.73
CA PRO A 32 -18.37 2.99 7.95
C PRO A 32 -19.15 2.74 6.67
N ASP A 33 -19.25 1.47 6.27
CA ASP A 33 -19.91 1.00 5.04
C ASP A 33 -19.29 1.49 3.72
N THR A 34 -18.08 2.08 3.75
CA THR A 34 -17.38 2.58 2.55
C THR A 34 -16.03 1.89 2.36
N PHE A 35 -15.92 1.11 1.28
CA PHE A 35 -14.73 0.32 0.94
C PHE A 35 -14.12 0.75 -0.40
N THR A 36 -12.80 0.71 -0.50
CA THR A 36 -12.03 0.93 -1.74
C THR A 36 -11.16 -0.29 -2.03
N SER A 37 -11.07 -0.73 -3.29
CA SER A 37 -10.28 -1.92 -3.69
C SER A 37 -9.47 -1.64 -4.96
N ASP A 38 -8.62 -0.62 -4.91
CA ASP A 38 -7.94 -0.06 -6.07
C ASP A 38 -6.45 0.22 -5.84
N THR A 39 -5.89 -0.25 -4.71
CA THR A 39 -4.52 0.04 -4.32
C THR A 39 -3.60 -1.16 -4.64
N PRO A 40 -2.84 -1.14 -5.75
CA PRO A 40 -1.90 -2.19 -6.08
C PRO A 40 -0.60 -2.07 -5.27
N ILE A 41 -0.04 -3.21 -4.90
CA ILE A 41 1.28 -3.33 -4.26
C ILE A 41 2.02 -4.54 -4.85
N ALA A 42 3.34 -4.39 -5.03
CA ALA A 42 4.21 -5.51 -5.39
C ALA A 42 4.43 -6.42 -4.17
N VAL A 43 4.55 -7.73 -4.39
CA VAL A 43 4.80 -8.73 -3.35
C VAL A 43 6.11 -9.45 -3.66
N PRO A 44 7.14 -9.33 -2.80
CA PRO A 44 7.21 -8.45 -1.62
C PRO A 44 7.33 -6.96 -2.00
N GLY A 45 6.87 -6.06 -1.13
CA GLY A 45 6.95 -4.63 -1.39
C GLY A 45 6.35 -3.75 -0.29
N THR A 46 6.60 -2.44 -0.41
CA THR A 46 6.09 -1.41 0.50
C THR A 46 5.51 -0.26 -0.30
N ILE A 47 4.38 0.27 0.12
CA ILE A 47 3.76 1.49 -0.42
C ILE A 47 3.55 2.52 0.69
N THR A 48 3.53 3.78 0.29
CA THR A 48 3.04 4.90 1.10
C THR A 48 1.56 5.08 0.83
N VAL A 49 0.77 5.22 1.89
CA VAL A 49 -0.69 5.40 1.83
C VAL A 49 -1.09 6.79 2.31
N ASP A 50 -0.54 7.23 3.45
CA ASP A 50 -0.83 8.51 4.12
C ASP A 50 -2.34 8.83 4.21
N GLN A 51 -3.14 7.85 4.63
CA GLN A 51 -4.59 7.94 4.71
C GLN A 51 -5.11 7.44 6.06
N SER A 52 -6.20 8.04 6.54
CA SER A 52 -6.94 7.54 7.70
C SER A 52 -7.84 6.37 7.30
N LEU A 53 -7.54 5.17 7.81
CA LEU A 53 -8.24 3.92 7.51
C LEU A 53 -8.88 3.34 8.78
N ILE A 54 -9.97 2.60 8.61
CA ILE A 54 -10.66 1.83 9.66
C ILE A 54 -10.15 0.39 9.67
N ALA A 55 -9.97 -0.20 8.50
CA ALA A 55 -9.57 -1.59 8.35
C ALA A 55 -8.96 -1.85 6.97
N ALA A 56 -8.30 -3.01 6.83
CA ALA A 56 -7.75 -3.46 5.56
C ALA A 56 -7.83 -4.98 5.38
N THR A 57 -7.83 -5.41 4.13
CA THR A 57 -7.65 -6.79 3.69
C THR A 57 -6.93 -6.82 2.35
N ILE A 58 -6.52 -8.01 1.93
CA ILE A 58 -6.10 -8.24 0.55
C ILE A 58 -7.33 -8.68 -0.25
N ALA A 59 -7.63 -7.99 -1.36
CA ALA A 59 -8.75 -8.33 -2.23
C ALA A 59 -8.37 -9.43 -3.24
N THR A 60 -7.19 -9.32 -3.84
CA THR A 60 -6.68 -10.29 -4.81
C THR A 60 -5.16 -10.37 -4.76
N VAL A 61 -4.60 -11.54 -5.05
CA VAL A 61 -3.17 -11.76 -5.22
C VAL A 61 -2.93 -12.48 -6.55
N SER A 62 -1.84 -12.13 -7.24
CA SER A 62 -1.43 -12.77 -8.49
C SER A 62 0.10 -12.80 -8.62
N GLY A 63 0.62 -13.71 -9.45
CA GLY A 63 2.07 -13.77 -9.73
C GLY A 63 2.96 -14.21 -8.57
N VAL A 64 2.38 -14.75 -7.50
CA VAL A 64 3.08 -15.45 -6.40
C VAL A 64 2.83 -16.96 -6.48
N ALA A 65 3.72 -17.76 -5.91
CA ALA A 65 3.61 -19.22 -5.93
C ALA A 65 2.45 -19.73 -5.06
N ASP A 66 2.29 -19.13 -3.88
CA ASP A 66 1.19 -19.41 -2.94
C ASP A 66 0.53 -18.08 -2.52
N PRO A 67 -0.69 -17.78 -2.98
CA PRO A 67 -1.43 -16.58 -2.60
C PRO A 67 -1.72 -16.49 -1.10
N ASP A 68 -1.89 -17.62 -0.42
CA ASP A 68 -2.32 -17.66 0.99
C ASP A 68 -1.16 -17.31 1.95
N ASP A 69 0.08 -17.40 1.45
CA ASP A 69 1.27 -16.97 2.18
C ASP A 69 1.43 -15.44 2.24
N VAL A 70 0.68 -14.68 1.42
CA VAL A 70 0.84 -13.23 1.35
C VAL A 70 0.19 -12.54 2.54
N GLN A 71 1.01 -11.78 3.27
CA GLN A 71 0.57 -11.02 4.44
C GLN A 71 0.99 -9.56 4.31
N CYS A 72 0.09 -8.65 4.65
CA CYS A 72 0.34 -7.23 4.64
C CYS A 72 0.23 -6.64 6.05
N GLN A 73 1.14 -5.74 6.38
CA GLN A 73 1.22 -5.07 7.68
C GLN A 73 1.10 -3.56 7.47
N ALA A 74 0.10 -2.95 8.13
CA ALA A 74 -0.06 -1.50 8.18
C ALA A 74 0.74 -0.87 9.32
N PHE A 75 1.26 0.34 9.07
CA PHE A 75 2.04 1.13 10.03
C PHE A 75 1.60 2.59 10.06
N ASN A 76 1.74 3.20 11.23
CA ASN A 76 1.73 4.66 11.45
C ASN A 76 3.15 5.08 11.85
N GLY A 77 3.88 5.67 10.91
CA GLY A 77 5.34 5.82 11.01
C GLY A 77 6.02 4.44 11.09
N ASN A 78 6.68 4.18 12.22
CA ASN A 78 7.36 2.90 12.49
C ASN A 78 6.55 1.97 13.40
N THR A 79 5.33 2.37 13.78
CA THR A 79 4.50 1.64 14.73
C THR A 79 3.48 0.79 13.98
N LYS A 80 3.46 -0.52 14.24
CA LYS A 80 2.40 -1.41 13.78
C LYS A 80 1.07 -1.00 14.40
N VAL A 81 0.03 -0.90 13.58
CA VAL A 81 -1.30 -0.44 14.05
C VAL A 81 -2.25 -1.58 14.43
N ALA A 82 -1.99 -2.80 13.94
CA ALA A 82 -2.76 -4.02 14.18
C ALA A 82 -1.94 -5.25 13.78
N GLU A 83 -2.54 -6.44 13.88
CA GLU A 83 -1.99 -7.67 13.29
C GLU A 83 -1.95 -7.59 11.75
N PRO A 84 -1.15 -8.45 11.08
CA PRO A 84 -1.17 -8.55 9.62
C PRO A 84 -2.55 -8.97 9.10
N PHE A 85 -2.89 -8.46 7.91
CA PHE A 85 -4.08 -8.85 7.17
C PHE A 85 -3.70 -9.68 5.94
N THR A 86 -4.61 -10.53 5.49
CA THR A 86 -4.39 -11.50 4.40
C THR A 86 -5.56 -11.49 3.41
N LEU A 87 -5.61 -12.46 2.50
CA LEU A 87 -6.78 -12.70 1.63
C LEU A 87 -8.02 -13.11 2.43
N GLU A 88 -7.84 -13.86 3.51
CA GLU A 88 -8.93 -14.44 4.31
C GLU A 88 -9.21 -13.65 5.59
N HIS A 89 -8.26 -12.82 6.03
CA HIS A 89 -8.35 -12.10 7.29
C HIS A 89 -8.45 -10.59 7.07
N PHE A 90 -9.66 -10.08 7.30
CA PHE A 90 -9.95 -8.65 7.37
C PHE A 90 -9.55 -8.11 8.74
N THR A 91 -8.60 -7.18 8.79
CA THR A 91 -8.10 -6.63 10.06
C THR A 91 -8.61 -5.22 10.30
N THR A 92 -9.31 -5.05 11.42
CA THR A 92 -9.76 -3.75 11.91
C THR A 92 -8.66 -3.06 12.71
N PHE A 93 -8.42 -1.79 12.43
CA PHE A 93 -7.45 -0.95 13.12
C PHE A 93 -8.09 -0.29 14.35
N ASN A 94 -7.37 -0.29 15.48
CA ASN A 94 -7.75 0.38 16.72
C ASN A 94 -9.24 0.20 17.13
N GLY A 95 -9.77 -1.02 16.99
CA GLY A 95 -11.15 -1.35 17.38
C GLY A 95 -12.24 -0.69 16.53
N GLY A 96 -11.92 -0.26 15.30
CA GLY A 96 -12.87 0.34 14.35
C GLY A 96 -12.80 1.86 14.28
N ALA A 97 -11.89 2.49 15.03
CA ALA A 97 -11.62 3.91 14.90
C ALA A 97 -10.73 4.18 13.68
N LYS A 98 -10.91 5.34 13.03
CA LYS A 98 -9.99 5.80 11.99
C LYS A 98 -8.58 5.99 12.55
N VAL A 99 -7.59 5.40 11.90
CA VAL A 99 -6.17 5.52 12.22
C VAL A 99 -5.41 5.98 10.99
N LEU A 100 -4.52 6.96 11.15
CA LEU A 100 -3.60 7.34 10.09
C LEU A 100 -2.64 6.18 9.79
N ILE A 101 -2.68 5.68 8.56
CA ILE A 101 -1.73 4.69 8.03
C ILE A 101 -0.80 5.42 7.08
N THR A 102 0.49 5.39 7.39
CA THR A 102 1.51 6.03 6.54
C THR A 102 2.04 5.05 5.51
N THR A 103 2.26 3.80 5.92
CA THR A 103 2.88 2.77 5.07
C THR A 103 2.23 1.41 5.26
N ILE A 104 2.25 0.62 4.19
CA ILE A 104 1.87 -0.79 4.20
C ILE A 104 2.98 -1.59 3.53
N THR A 105 3.38 -2.68 4.17
CA THR A 105 4.37 -3.63 3.63
C THR A 105 3.73 -4.99 3.47
N CYS A 106 3.90 -5.60 2.31
CA CYS A 106 3.45 -6.95 2.01
C CYS A 106 4.65 -7.86 1.71
N GLN A 107 4.54 -9.11 2.12
CA GLN A 107 5.54 -10.15 1.94
C GLN A 107 4.87 -11.47 1.59
#